data_AF-A0A1Y2HWH1-F1
#
_entry.id   AF-A0A1Y2HWH1-F1
#
_cell.length_a   1.000
_cell.length_b   1.000
_cell.length_c   1.000
_cell.angle_alpha   90.00
_cell.angle_beta   90.00
_cell.angle_gamma   90.00
#
_symmetry.space_group_name_H-M   'P 1'
#
loop_
_entity.id
_entity.type
_entity.pdbx_description
1 polymer ?
#
loop_
_entity_poly.entity_id
_entity_poly.type
_entity_poly.pdbx_seq_one_letter_code
_entity_poly.pdbx_strand_id
1 'polypeptide(L)'
;MSNQMTFRILREIHDIQKSPESCFQLWYNEEDVTCIEAMITGSPDTPYGYGMFTFKFNFPATYPNDAPKVVITTTNQGRTRFNPNLYNNGKVCLSIIGTWQARHPSEVWNSAHGILSVLISIQSLMGENPYTNEPGHENPGPGEEKNVEAYKRKITHETIRISVIDRIEKCLDGHLNADRKFEDVSKYLFMCYYRQYLKTIETESAKVGVNERFVKMRFEGGGNTMDGEFNYPDLTERLHKLFKRVSDETQSWVDLSKTPEWSGADCLTFHNLTGQFTQITQSKDFDGQMDLELEEAGNPYVWVATVFGRPSTNYEGGMFRVRLVFHKDFPALRPRVTFVTPFYHPNVSQDGIPWYRAQRMDDVKTHLAAILSLFTDDPSTDPTTHLNPEAARLCFADKDGRREFGRNARRCADRSVEYM
;
A
#
# COMPACT_ATOMS: atom_id res chain seq x y z
N MET A 1 -32.55 -14.69 8.93
CA MET A 1 -31.22 -14.80 9.57
C MET A 1 -30.08 -14.29 8.68
N SER A 2 -30.09 -14.49 7.35
CA SER A 2 -29.02 -13.96 6.46
C SER A 2 -28.83 -12.44 6.54
N ASN A 3 -29.91 -11.65 6.69
CA ASN A 3 -29.81 -10.20 6.73
C ASN A 3 -28.95 -9.66 7.89
N GLN A 4 -29.00 -10.27 9.09
CA GLN A 4 -28.26 -9.73 10.25
C GLN A 4 -26.75 -9.89 10.09
N MET A 5 -26.30 -11.04 9.57
CA MET A 5 -24.89 -11.29 9.25
C MET A 5 -24.39 -10.32 8.18
N THR A 6 -25.13 -10.17 7.08
CA THR A 6 -24.79 -9.22 5.99
C THR A 6 -24.68 -7.79 6.51
N PHE A 7 -25.64 -7.31 7.30
CA PHE A 7 -25.56 -5.98 7.91
C PHE A 7 -24.36 -5.82 8.85
N ARG A 8 -24.04 -6.86 9.63
CA ARG A 8 -22.87 -6.84 10.51
C ARG A 8 -21.57 -6.71 9.71
N ILE A 9 -21.41 -7.51 8.65
CA ILE A 9 -20.22 -7.50 7.79
C ILE A 9 -20.07 -6.14 7.09
N LEU A 10 -21.13 -5.64 6.44
CA LEU A 10 -21.10 -4.35 5.74
C LEU A 10 -20.78 -3.18 6.69
N ARG A 11 -21.32 -3.19 7.91
CA ARG A 11 -20.99 -2.17 8.91
C ARG A 11 -19.50 -2.22 9.28
N GLU A 12 -18.97 -3.41 9.56
CA GLU A 12 -17.54 -3.56 9.88
C GLU A 12 -16.63 -3.13 8.72
N ILE A 13 -16.97 -3.47 7.48
CA ILE A 13 -16.24 -3.01 6.29
C ILE A 13 -16.23 -1.49 6.20
N HIS A 14 -17.39 -0.85 6.38
CA HIS A 14 -17.52 0.61 6.37
C HIS A 14 -16.69 1.27 7.46
N ASP A 15 -16.70 0.71 8.67
CA ASP A 15 -15.91 1.21 9.80
C ASP A 15 -14.41 1.09 9.51
N ILE A 16 -13.95 -0.01 8.89
CA ILE A 16 -12.56 -0.20 8.47
C ILE A 16 -12.17 0.80 7.37
N GLN A 17 -13.02 1.02 6.37
CA GLN A 17 -12.74 1.96 5.28
C GLN A 17 -12.66 3.42 5.75
N LYS A 18 -13.37 3.75 6.84
CA LYS A 18 -13.26 5.05 7.51
C LYS A 18 -12.04 5.17 8.42
N SER A 19 -11.50 4.05 8.89
CA SER A 19 -10.33 4.03 9.77
C SER A 19 -9.12 4.64 9.05
N PRO A 20 -8.32 5.48 9.72
CA PRO A 20 -7.11 6.06 9.13
C PRO A 20 -6.02 5.03 8.83
N GLU A 21 -6.18 3.78 9.26
CA GLU A 21 -5.20 2.70 9.04
C GLU A 21 -4.96 2.50 7.53
N SER A 22 -3.73 2.77 7.11
CA SER A 22 -3.27 2.73 5.71
C SER A 22 -3.07 1.32 5.15
N CYS A 23 -2.85 0.35 6.03
CA CYS A 23 -2.25 -0.94 5.68
C CYS A 23 -3.25 -2.01 5.25
N PHE A 24 -4.56 -1.81 5.50
CA PHE A 24 -5.61 -2.76 5.13
C PHE A 24 -6.39 -2.27 3.91
N GLN A 25 -6.53 -3.14 2.91
CA GLN A 25 -7.39 -2.93 1.75
C GLN A 25 -8.40 -4.07 1.70
N LEU A 26 -9.68 -3.76 1.56
CA LEU A 26 -10.75 -4.77 1.50
C LEU A 26 -11.37 -4.82 0.10
N TRP A 27 -11.70 -6.02 -0.33
CA TRP A 27 -12.47 -6.28 -1.54
C TRP A 27 -13.60 -7.26 -1.22
N TYR A 28 -14.80 -6.98 -1.72
CA TYR A 28 -15.98 -7.81 -1.52
C TYR A 28 -16.91 -7.71 -2.72
N ASN A 29 -17.74 -8.73 -2.94
CA ASN A 29 -18.85 -8.65 -3.87
C ASN A 29 -20.04 -7.99 -3.16
N GLU A 30 -20.61 -6.93 -3.73
CA GLU A 30 -21.76 -6.23 -3.16
C GLU A 30 -23.02 -7.13 -3.09
N GLU A 31 -23.12 -8.12 -3.99
CA GLU A 31 -24.22 -9.09 -4.00
C GLU A 31 -24.03 -10.20 -2.96
N ASP A 32 -22.78 -10.55 -2.64
CA ASP A 32 -22.42 -11.61 -1.70
C ASP A 32 -21.19 -11.24 -0.85
N VAL A 33 -21.48 -10.80 0.38
CA VAL A 33 -20.46 -10.47 1.39
C VAL A 33 -20.07 -11.64 2.28
N THR A 34 -20.58 -12.86 2.03
CA THR A 34 -20.20 -14.05 2.82
C THR A 34 -18.74 -14.46 2.59
N CYS A 35 -18.12 -13.93 1.55
CA CYS A 35 -16.70 -14.02 1.29
C CYS A 35 -16.14 -12.63 1.00
N ILE A 36 -15.06 -12.27 1.70
CA ILE A 36 -14.28 -11.06 1.39
C ILE A 36 -12.81 -11.41 1.24
N GLU A 37 -12.07 -10.56 0.55
CA GLU A 37 -10.62 -10.60 0.53
C GLU A 37 -10.06 -9.34 1.20
N ALA A 38 -8.94 -9.51 1.88
CA ALA A 38 -8.20 -8.44 2.49
C ALA A 38 -6.75 -8.49 2.02
N MET A 39 -6.17 -7.35 1.67
CA MET A 39 -4.75 -7.19 1.44
C MET A 39 -4.15 -6.40 2.61
N ILE A 40 -3.12 -6.96 3.23
CA ILE A 40 -2.36 -6.35 4.32
C ILE A 40 -1.00 -5.95 3.78
N THR A 41 -0.65 -4.68 3.95
CA THR A 41 0.70 -4.17 3.70
C THR A 41 1.56 -4.44 4.93
N GLY A 42 2.70 -5.10 4.76
CA GLY A 42 3.62 -5.36 5.88
C GLY A 42 4.24 -4.08 6.43
N SER A 43 4.38 -4.00 7.75
CA SER A 43 4.88 -2.82 8.44
C SER A 43 6.36 -2.56 8.11
N PRO A 44 6.80 -1.29 8.03
CA PRO A 44 8.21 -0.95 7.87
C PRO A 44 9.07 -1.59 8.96
N ASP A 45 10.37 -1.75 8.67
CA ASP A 45 11.36 -2.32 9.59
C ASP A 45 11.08 -3.77 10.04
N THR A 46 10.18 -4.47 9.35
CA THR A 46 9.96 -5.92 9.49
C THR A 46 10.45 -6.66 8.23
N PRO A 47 10.68 -7.99 8.30
CA PRO A 47 10.92 -8.80 7.11
C PRO A 47 9.79 -8.78 6.07
N TYR A 48 8.62 -8.26 6.43
CA TYR A 48 7.44 -8.14 5.59
C TYR A 48 7.27 -6.75 4.97
N GLY A 49 8.19 -5.82 5.29
CA GLY A 49 8.05 -4.39 5.00
C GLY A 49 7.58 -4.08 3.58
N TYR A 50 6.48 -3.34 3.50
CA TYR A 50 5.82 -2.89 2.28
C TYR A 50 5.28 -4.01 1.37
N GLY A 51 5.45 -5.28 1.74
CA GLY A 51 4.90 -6.42 1.01
C GLY A 51 3.38 -6.48 1.05
N MET A 52 2.76 -6.98 -0.02
CA MET A 52 1.30 -7.01 -0.20
C MET A 52 0.74 -8.44 -0.06
N PHE A 53 0.25 -8.77 1.15
CA PHE A 53 -0.22 -10.11 1.49
C PHE A 53 -1.74 -10.21 1.43
N THR A 54 -2.28 -11.14 0.63
CA THR A 54 -3.73 -11.30 0.46
C THR A 54 -4.25 -12.46 1.31
N PHE A 55 -5.41 -12.24 1.93
CA PHE A 55 -6.13 -13.16 2.79
C PHE A 55 -7.58 -13.26 2.36
N LYS A 56 -8.14 -14.47 2.38
CA LYS A 56 -9.55 -14.73 2.08
C LYS A 56 -10.29 -15.07 3.37
N PHE A 57 -11.37 -14.36 3.62
CA PHE A 57 -12.28 -14.54 4.75
C PHE A 57 -13.56 -15.20 4.25
N ASN A 58 -13.98 -16.28 4.90
CA ASN A 58 -15.27 -16.93 4.63
C ASN A 58 -16.08 -16.93 5.93
N PHE A 59 -17.21 -16.23 5.93
CA PHE A 59 -18.05 -16.06 7.10
C PHE A 59 -19.06 -17.21 7.21
N PRO A 60 -19.18 -17.88 8.37
CA PRO A 60 -20.24 -18.86 8.59
C PRO A 60 -21.59 -18.14 8.70
N ALA A 61 -22.69 -18.84 8.41
CA ALA A 61 -24.06 -18.31 8.55
C ALA A 61 -24.40 -17.86 9.99
N THR A 62 -23.61 -18.28 10.97
CA THR A 62 -23.71 -17.96 12.40
C THR A 62 -22.86 -16.75 12.81
N TYR A 63 -22.11 -16.12 11.90
CA TYR A 63 -21.32 -14.92 12.20
C TYR A 63 -22.23 -13.78 12.72
N PRO A 64 -21.84 -13.05 13.78
CA PRO A 64 -20.53 -13.03 14.45
C PRO A 64 -20.40 -13.98 15.66
N ASN A 65 -21.33 -14.92 15.88
CA ASN A 65 -21.21 -15.85 17.02
C ASN A 65 -20.03 -16.81 16.82
N ASP A 66 -19.84 -17.29 15.59
CA ASP A 66 -18.67 -18.09 15.20
C ASP A 66 -17.69 -17.27 14.36
N ALA A 67 -16.40 -17.57 14.51
CA ALA A 67 -15.31 -16.90 13.80
C ALA A 67 -15.35 -17.15 12.27
N PRO A 68 -14.87 -16.21 11.45
CA PRO A 68 -14.66 -16.47 10.04
C PRO A 68 -13.51 -17.47 9.82
N LYS A 69 -13.59 -18.26 8.75
CA LYS A 69 -12.45 -19.04 8.25
C LYS A 69 -11.54 -18.13 7.44
N VAL A 70 -10.27 -18.04 7.83
CA VAL A 70 -9.29 -17.18 7.16
C VAL A 70 -8.14 -18.00 6.59
N VAL A 71 -7.77 -17.72 5.33
CA VAL A 71 -6.62 -18.34 4.66
C VAL A 71 -5.76 -17.28 3.98
N ILE A 72 -4.43 -17.44 4.02
CA ILE A 72 -3.51 -16.63 3.22
C ILE A 72 -3.45 -17.18 1.79
N THR A 73 -3.52 -16.30 0.79
CA THR A 73 -3.47 -16.68 -0.63
C THR A 73 -2.13 -16.31 -1.29
N THR A 74 -1.38 -15.38 -0.71
CA THR A 74 0.02 -15.09 -1.10
C THR A 74 0.95 -16.19 -0.58
N THR A 75 0.99 -17.35 -1.26
CA THR A 75 1.79 -18.51 -0.81
C THR A 75 2.66 -19.14 -1.89
N ASN A 76 2.84 -18.45 -3.03
CA ASN A 76 3.59 -18.98 -4.18
C ASN A 76 3.11 -20.38 -4.62
N GLN A 77 1.78 -20.52 -4.75
CA GLN A 77 1.12 -21.78 -5.12
C GLN A 77 1.42 -22.92 -4.15
N GLY A 78 1.40 -22.66 -2.84
CA GLY A 78 1.64 -23.68 -1.84
C GLY A 78 3.11 -23.91 -1.46
N ARG A 79 4.04 -23.10 -1.98
CA ARG A 79 5.49 -23.34 -1.83
C ARG A 79 6.18 -22.46 -0.78
N THR A 80 5.55 -21.36 -0.36
CA THR A 80 6.19 -20.39 0.53
C THR A 80 5.44 -20.27 1.86
N ARG A 81 6.13 -20.63 2.94
CA ARG A 81 5.69 -20.45 4.33
C ARG A 81 6.18 -19.10 4.87
N PHE A 82 5.34 -18.07 4.84
CA PHE A 82 5.75 -16.71 5.22
C PHE A 82 5.98 -16.50 6.72
N ASN A 83 5.40 -17.34 7.58
CA ASN A 83 5.51 -17.21 9.03
C ASN A 83 5.21 -18.58 9.68
N PRO A 84 5.68 -18.86 10.90
CA PRO A 84 5.22 -20.04 11.65
C PRO A 84 3.71 -20.20 11.71
N ASN A 85 2.98 -19.09 11.75
CA ASN A 85 1.53 -19.05 11.77
C ASN A 85 0.88 -18.82 10.39
N LEU A 86 1.67 -18.64 9.32
CA LEU A 86 1.20 -18.44 7.93
C LEU A 86 1.78 -19.54 7.03
N TYR A 87 1.04 -20.63 6.95
CA TYR A 87 1.48 -21.88 6.33
C TYR A 87 1.46 -21.73 4.81
N ASN A 88 2.33 -22.50 4.13
CA ASN A 88 2.36 -22.49 2.67
C ASN A 88 1.04 -22.98 2.03
N ASN A 89 0.32 -23.92 2.67
CA ASN A 89 -0.99 -24.39 2.23
C ASN A 89 -2.14 -23.39 2.47
N GLY A 90 -1.84 -22.19 2.99
CA GLY A 90 -2.82 -21.13 3.24
C GLY A 90 -3.39 -21.11 4.66
N LYS A 91 -3.08 -22.09 5.52
CA LYS A 91 -3.58 -22.09 6.91
C LYS A 91 -3.01 -20.89 7.69
N VAL A 92 -3.90 -20.16 8.35
CA VAL A 92 -3.57 -19.08 9.30
C VAL A 92 -3.83 -19.59 10.73
N CYS A 93 -2.82 -19.50 11.59
CA CYS A 93 -2.89 -19.93 12.99
C CYS A 93 -3.03 -18.72 13.93
N LEU A 94 -4.23 -18.50 14.45
CA LEU A 94 -4.55 -17.43 15.40
C LEU A 94 -5.51 -17.97 16.47
N SER A 95 -5.29 -17.60 17.72
CA SER A 95 -6.15 -17.99 18.86
C SER A 95 -7.56 -17.44 18.70
N ILE A 96 -7.67 -16.19 18.25
CA ILE A 96 -8.94 -15.50 18.05
C ILE A 96 -9.83 -16.12 16.97
N ILE A 97 -9.32 -16.97 16.08
CA ILE A 97 -10.13 -17.73 15.10
C ILE A 97 -10.13 -19.24 15.40
N GLY A 98 -9.65 -19.64 16.58
CA GLY A 98 -9.65 -21.02 17.05
C GLY A 98 -8.67 -21.95 16.35
N THR A 99 -7.71 -21.44 15.59
CA THR A 99 -6.70 -22.25 14.88
C THR A 99 -5.36 -22.34 15.63
N TRP A 100 -5.27 -21.71 16.80
CA TRP A 100 -4.13 -21.75 17.71
C TRP A 100 -4.59 -21.78 19.17
N GLN A 101 -3.69 -22.18 20.07
CA GLN A 101 -3.96 -22.22 21.50
C GLN A 101 -4.02 -20.79 22.07
N ALA A 102 -5.11 -20.45 22.76
CA ALA A 102 -5.26 -19.18 23.47
C ALA A 102 -4.55 -19.27 24.84
N ARG A 103 -3.85 -18.20 25.24
CA ARG A 103 -3.24 -18.08 26.58
C ARG A 103 -4.21 -17.46 27.58
N HIS A 104 -5.12 -16.61 27.11
CA HIS A 104 -6.15 -15.96 27.91
C HIS A 104 -7.55 -16.13 27.30
N PRO A 105 -8.63 -16.19 28.10
CA PRO A 105 -10.00 -16.27 27.57
C PRO A 105 -10.38 -15.11 26.64
N SER A 106 -9.77 -13.94 26.82
CA SER A 106 -9.95 -12.78 25.95
C SER A 106 -9.39 -12.97 24.54
N GLU A 107 -8.48 -13.94 24.34
CA GLU A 107 -7.92 -14.30 23.03
C GLU A 107 -8.79 -15.33 22.29
N VAL A 108 -9.89 -15.78 22.89
CA VAL A 108 -10.85 -16.68 22.25
C VAL A 108 -11.91 -15.85 21.53
N TRP A 109 -12.33 -16.33 20.35
CA TRP A 109 -13.40 -15.68 19.58
C TRP A 109 -14.63 -15.41 20.44
N ASN A 110 -15.22 -14.24 20.25
CA ASN A 110 -16.54 -13.87 20.75
C ASN A 110 -17.14 -12.81 19.82
N SER A 111 -18.43 -12.52 19.94
CA SER A 111 -19.15 -11.63 19.01
C SER A 111 -18.80 -10.13 19.12
N ALA A 112 -17.96 -9.75 20.10
CA ALA A 112 -17.37 -8.42 20.15
C ALA A 112 -16.19 -8.28 19.19
N HIS A 113 -15.51 -9.39 18.85
CA HIS A 113 -14.51 -9.43 17.79
C HIS A 113 -15.17 -9.26 16.41
N GLY A 114 -14.34 -8.90 15.43
CA GLY A 114 -14.72 -8.67 14.05
C GLY A 114 -13.55 -8.77 13.08
N ILE A 115 -13.78 -8.40 11.83
CA ILE A 115 -12.82 -8.37 10.73
C ILE A 115 -11.56 -7.59 11.16
N LEU A 116 -11.72 -6.40 11.71
CA LEU A 116 -10.60 -5.55 12.12
C LEU A 116 -9.70 -6.22 13.16
N SER A 117 -10.28 -6.84 14.20
CA SER A 117 -9.49 -7.56 15.22
C SER A 117 -8.70 -8.73 14.62
N VAL A 118 -9.24 -9.39 13.59
CA VAL A 118 -8.53 -10.46 12.88
C VAL A 118 -7.39 -9.88 12.04
N LEU A 119 -7.62 -8.78 11.30
CA LEU A 119 -6.59 -8.12 10.50
C LEU A 119 -5.43 -7.62 11.36
N ILE A 120 -5.71 -6.95 12.48
CA ILE A 120 -4.70 -6.49 13.45
C ILE A 120 -3.90 -7.68 14.01
N SER A 121 -4.57 -8.79 14.32
CA SER A 121 -3.90 -9.99 14.82
C SER A 121 -2.98 -10.62 13.77
N ILE A 122 -3.41 -10.68 12.50
CA ILE A 122 -2.57 -11.14 11.40
C ILE A 122 -1.36 -10.21 11.21
N GLN A 123 -1.58 -8.89 11.22
CA GLN A 123 -0.49 -7.93 11.10
C GLN A 123 0.52 -8.07 12.24
N SER A 124 0.06 -8.34 13.46
CA SER A 124 0.93 -8.56 14.62
C SER A 124 1.80 -9.81 14.49
N LEU A 125 1.35 -10.85 13.76
CA LEU A 125 2.20 -12.00 13.43
C LEU A 125 3.35 -11.61 12.49
N MET A 126 3.15 -10.60 11.66
CA MET A 126 4.12 -10.09 10.69
C MET A 126 5.07 -9.05 11.32
N GLY A 127 5.55 -9.33 12.54
CA GLY A 127 6.46 -8.45 13.28
C GLY A 127 7.93 -8.57 12.87
N GLU A 128 8.80 -7.87 13.60
CA GLU A 128 10.25 -7.81 13.34
C GLU A 128 10.93 -9.20 13.43
N ASN A 129 10.49 -10.04 14.36
CA ASN A 129 11.13 -11.32 14.68
C ASN A 129 10.17 -12.50 14.43
N PRO A 130 9.85 -12.85 13.18
CA PRO A 130 8.89 -13.93 12.90
C PRO A 130 9.37 -15.32 13.33
N TYR A 131 10.65 -15.48 13.69
CA TYR A 131 11.20 -16.70 14.27
C TYR A 131 10.57 -17.02 15.63
N THR A 132 10.30 -16.00 16.46
CA THR A 132 9.78 -16.18 17.83
C THR A 132 8.32 -16.58 17.87
N ASN A 133 7.65 -16.60 16.72
CA ASN A 133 6.28 -17.08 16.58
C ASN A 133 6.19 -18.62 16.61
N GLU A 134 7.31 -19.34 16.43
CA GLU A 134 7.33 -20.79 16.52
C GLU A 134 7.24 -21.24 18.00
N PRO A 135 6.35 -22.19 18.34
CA PRO A 135 6.31 -22.81 19.66
C PRO A 135 7.69 -23.30 20.14
N GLY A 136 8.07 -22.92 21.35
CA GLY A 136 9.35 -23.31 21.96
C GLY A 136 10.53 -22.44 21.54
N HIS A 137 10.32 -21.43 20.69
CA HIS A 137 11.33 -20.46 20.25
C HIS A 137 10.98 -19.01 20.63
N GLU A 138 10.05 -18.81 21.57
CA GLU A 138 9.60 -17.48 21.99
C GLU A 138 10.74 -16.62 22.57
N ASN A 139 11.70 -17.27 23.24
CA ASN A 139 12.91 -16.63 23.77
C ASN A 139 14.13 -17.38 23.23
N PRO A 140 14.64 -17.01 22.03
CA PRO A 140 15.76 -17.71 21.41
C PRO A 140 16.97 -17.76 22.33
N GLY A 141 17.54 -18.95 22.49
CA GLY A 141 18.69 -19.16 23.36
C GLY A 141 19.99 -18.61 22.78
N PRO A 142 21.07 -18.53 23.60
CA PRO A 142 22.40 -18.19 23.10
C PRO A 142 22.81 -19.08 21.92
N GLY A 143 23.17 -18.48 20.79
CA GLY A 143 23.55 -19.18 19.57
C GLY A 143 22.44 -19.42 18.54
N GLU A 144 21.17 -19.09 18.86
CA GLU A 144 20.08 -19.10 17.88
C GLU A 144 20.00 -17.81 17.04
N GLU A 145 20.78 -16.79 17.38
CA GLU A 145 20.89 -15.50 16.67
C GLU A 145 21.08 -15.68 15.16
N LYS A 146 21.94 -16.64 14.76
CA LYS A 146 22.18 -16.93 13.34
C LYS A 146 20.93 -17.47 12.64
N ASN A 147 20.13 -18.28 13.32
CA ASN A 147 18.89 -18.83 12.77
C ASN A 147 17.81 -17.76 12.68
N VAL A 148 17.69 -16.91 13.71
CA VAL A 148 16.77 -15.77 13.72
C VAL A 148 17.05 -14.87 12.52
N GLU A 149 18.30 -14.45 12.34
CA GLU A 149 18.68 -13.57 11.24
C GLU A 149 18.56 -14.26 9.87
N ALA A 150 18.94 -15.54 9.75
CA ALA A 150 18.75 -16.28 8.50
C ALA A 150 17.27 -16.45 8.13
N TYR A 151 16.38 -16.62 9.13
CA TYR A 151 14.94 -16.71 8.91
C TYR A 151 14.35 -15.37 8.45
N LYS A 152 14.76 -14.26 9.07
CA LYS A 152 14.40 -12.91 8.62
C LYS A 152 14.79 -12.68 7.17
N ARG A 153 16.05 -12.96 6.81
CA ARG A 153 16.59 -12.71 5.46
C ARG A 153 15.77 -13.38 4.37
N LYS A 154 15.45 -14.67 4.52
CA LYS A 154 14.66 -15.37 3.50
C LYS A 154 13.22 -14.87 3.41
N ILE A 155 12.61 -14.47 4.54
CA ILE A 155 11.29 -13.82 4.50
C ILE A 155 11.37 -12.47 3.79
N THR A 156 12.40 -11.66 4.05
CA THR A 156 12.62 -10.38 3.37
C THR A 156 12.76 -10.58 1.86
N HIS A 157 13.58 -11.54 1.44
CA HIS A 157 13.73 -11.88 0.02
C HIS A 157 12.40 -12.32 -0.61
N GLU A 158 11.72 -13.27 0.00
CA GLU A 158 10.47 -13.83 -0.53
C GLU A 158 9.30 -12.84 -0.47
N THR A 159 9.33 -11.88 0.46
CA THR A 159 8.39 -10.75 0.50
C THR A 159 8.53 -9.93 -0.77
N ILE A 160 9.73 -9.44 -1.09
CA ILE A 160 9.94 -8.64 -2.30
C ILE A 160 9.63 -9.46 -3.55
N ARG A 161 10.12 -10.71 -3.61
CA ARG A 161 9.92 -11.55 -4.80
C ARG A 161 8.44 -11.88 -5.05
N ILE A 162 7.72 -12.38 -4.05
CA ILE A 162 6.37 -12.93 -4.26
C ILE A 162 5.28 -11.90 -4.03
N SER A 163 5.33 -11.19 -2.90
CA SER A 163 4.24 -10.30 -2.50
C SER A 163 4.27 -8.98 -3.27
N VAL A 164 5.43 -8.62 -3.85
CA VAL A 164 5.62 -7.42 -4.68
C VAL A 164 5.84 -7.78 -6.14
N ILE A 165 6.99 -8.35 -6.52
CA ILE A 165 7.37 -8.51 -7.93
C ILE A 165 6.40 -9.45 -8.68
N ASP A 166 6.24 -10.70 -8.22
CA ASP A 166 5.34 -11.68 -8.87
C ASP A 166 3.88 -11.16 -8.90
N ARG A 167 3.49 -10.33 -7.92
CA ARG A 167 2.17 -9.69 -7.88
C ARG A 167 2.02 -8.66 -9.00
N ILE A 168 2.97 -7.74 -9.14
CA ILE A 168 2.90 -6.69 -10.16
C ILE A 168 3.06 -7.25 -11.57
N GLU A 169 3.89 -8.29 -11.76
CA GLU A 169 3.95 -9.04 -13.02
C GLU A 169 2.58 -9.57 -13.42
N LYS A 170 1.87 -10.24 -12.51
CA LYS A 170 0.50 -10.74 -12.76
C LYS A 170 -0.48 -9.61 -13.07
N CYS A 171 -0.36 -8.47 -12.41
CA CYS A 171 -1.19 -7.29 -12.68
C CYS A 171 -0.93 -6.68 -14.07
N LEU A 172 0.28 -6.82 -14.63
CA LEU A 172 0.65 -6.25 -15.92
C LEU A 172 0.51 -7.21 -17.10
N ASP A 173 0.54 -8.53 -16.86
CA ASP A 173 0.47 -9.53 -17.92
C ASP A 173 -0.97 -9.98 -18.24
N GLY A 174 -1.99 -9.32 -17.68
CA GLY A 174 -3.41 -9.58 -17.98
C GLY A 174 -3.93 -10.96 -17.54
N HIS A 175 -3.13 -11.73 -16.77
CA HIS A 175 -3.46 -13.08 -16.29
C HIS A 175 -4.47 -13.09 -15.12
N LEU A 176 -4.98 -11.92 -14.72
CA LEU A 176 -6.09 -11.80 -13.78
C LEU A 176 -7.38 -11.60 -14.58
N ASN A 177 -8.12 -12.66 -14.88
CA ASN A 177 -9.51 -12.53 -15.33
C ASN A 177 -10.48 -13.19 -14.35
N ALA A 178 -11.14 -12.34 -13.55
CA ALA A 178 -12.60 -12.21 -13.43
C ALA A 178 -12.96 -11.05 -12.49
N ASP A 179 -12.08 -10.69 -11.56
CA ASP A 179 -12.23 -9.48 -10.73
C ASP A 179 -10.85 -8.83 -10.60
N ARG A 180 -10.73 -7.54 -10.94
CA ARG A 180 -9.52 -6.71 -10.82
C ARG A 180 -9.12 -6.46 -9.35
N LYS A 181 -9.17 -7.48 -8.49
CA LYS A 181 -9.04 -7.36 -7.03
C LYS A 181 -7.68 -6.80 -6.69
N PHE A 182 -7.71 -5.64 -6.06
CA PHE A 182 -6.54 -4.90 -5.62
C PHE A 182 -5.54 -4.53 -6.74
N GLU A 183 -5.82 -4.75 -8.02
CA GLU A 183 -4.83 -4.56 -9.09
C GLU A 183 -4.31 -3.12 -9.09
N ASP A 184 -5.23 -2.16 -9.14
CA ASP A 184 -4.92 -0.74 -9.20
C ASP A 184 -4.20 -0.25 -7.93
N VAL A 185 -4.69 -0.63 -6.74
CA VAL A 185 -4.02 -0.28 -5.49
C VAL A 185 -2.64 -0.94 -5.36
N SER A 186 -2.44 -2.13 -5.93
CA SER A 186 -1.12 -2.80 -5.93
C SER A 186 -0.13 -2.04 -6.80
N LYS A 187 -0.53 -1.62 -8.01
CA LYS A 187 0.29 -0.77 -8.89
C LYS A 187 0.65 0.55 -8.21
N TYR A 188 -0.32 1.19 -7.55
CA TYR A 188 -0.08 2.43 -6.80
C TYR A 188 0.89 2.24 -5.63
N LEU A 189 0.67 1.25 -4.75
CA LEU A 189 1.55 1.01 -3.60
C LEU A 189 2.96 0.60 -4.05
N PHE A 190 3.06 -0.16 -5.13
CA PHE A 190 4.34 -0.49 -5.75
C PHE A 190 5.12 0.77 -6.16
N MET A 191 4.47 1.72 -6.84
CA MET A 191 5.10 2.99 -7.21
C MET A 191 5.50 3.83 -5.98
N CYS A 192 4.67 3.84 -4.93
CA CYS A 192 5.00 4.52 -3.68
C CYS A 192 6.24 3.94 -3.00
N TYR A 193 6.34 2.61 -2.91
CA TYR A 193 7.36 1.91 -2.12
C TYR A 193 8.57 1.44 -2.95
N TYR A 194 8.61 1.71 -4.25
CA TYR A 194 9.67 1.30 -5.16
C TYR A 194 11.09 1.55 -4.62
N ARG A 195 11.35 2.76 -4.12
CA ARG A 195 12.65 3.13 -3.54
C ARG A 195 12.97 2.39 -2.26
N GLN A 196 11.96 2.03 -1.46
CA GLN A 196 12.15 1.24 -0.24
C GLN A 196 12.56 -0.19 -0.56
N TYR A 197 11.97 -0.80 -1.59
CA TYR A 197 12.40 -2.12 -2.04
C TYR A 197 13.87 -2.11 -2.47
N LEU A 198 14.29 -1.12 -3.26
CA LEU A 198 15.68 -1.00 -3.70
C LEU A 198 16.64 -0.82 -2.51
N LYS A 199 16.29 0.02 -1.53
CA LYS A 199 17.10 0.21 -0.31
C LYS A 199 17.22 -1.07 0.51
N THR A 200 16.12 -1.82 0.66
CA THR A 200 16.14 -3.13 1.34
C THR A 200 17.03 -4.11 0.59
N ILE A 201 16.94 -4.17 -0.73
CA ILE A 201 17.79 -5.04 -1.56
C ILE A 201 19.26 -4.65 -1.41
N GLU A 202 19.61 -3.37 -1.49
CA GLU A 202 20.98 -2.90 -1.31
C GLU A 202 21.55 -3.35 0.04
N THR A 203 20.75 -3.19 1.11
CA THR A 203 21.15 -3.57 2.47
C THR A 203 21.31 -5.08 2.64
N GLU A 204 20.39 -5.88 2.11
CA GLU A 204 20.40 -7.34 2.30
C GLU A 204 21.34 -8.07 1.33
N SER A 205 21.54 -7.55 0.12
CA SER A 205 22.47 -8.12 -0.86
C SER A 205 23.92 -8.09 -0.40
N ALA A 206 24.29 -7.15 0.47
CA ALA A 206 25.61 -7.11 1.11
C ALA A 206 25.82 -8.23 2.16
N LYS A 207 24.75 -8.91 2.59
CA LYS A 207 24.76 -9.89 3.69
C LYS A 207 24.71 -11.35 3.22
N VAL A 208 24.39 -11.60 1.95
CA VAL A 208 24.22 -12.95 1.38
C VAL A 208 24.84 -13.06 -0.01
N GLY A 209 25.26 -14.26 -0.39
CA GLY A 209 25.74 -14.55 -1.74
C GLY A 209 24.61 -14.71 -2.77
N VAL A 210 24.91 -14.44 -4.04
CA VAL A 210 24.01 -14.76 -5.16
C VAL A 210 23.89 -16.28 -5.29
N ASN A 211 22.66 -16.78 -5.42
CA ASN A 211 22.29 -18.19 -5.42
C ASN A 211 22.68 -18.95 -4.12
N GLU A 212 22.95 -18.21 -3.04
CA GLU A 212 23.08 -18.81 -1.72
C GLU A 212 21.72 -19.38 -1.30
N ARG A 213 21.69 -20.67 -0.94
CA ARG A 213 20.45 -21.34 -0.54
C ARG A 213 19.95 -20.83 0.79
N PHE A 214 18.64 -20.73 0.93
CA PHE A 214 18.00 -20.43 2.21
C PHE A 214 18.39 -21.47 3.26
N VAL A 215 18.72 -20.98 4.45
CA VAL A 215 18.91 -21.84 5.61
C VAL A 215 17.56 -22.46 5.99
N LYS A 216 17.51 -23.79 6.02
CA LYS A 216 16.35 -24.54 6.48
C LYS A 216 16.29 -24.51 8.00
N MET A 217 15.18 -24.01 8.55
CA MET A 217 14.96 -23.98 9.99
C MET A 217 14.58 -25.37 10.50
N ARG A 218 14.88 -25.65 11.77
CA ARG A 218 14.58 -26.96 12.39
C ARG A 218 13.09 -27.29 12.41
N PHE A 219 12.25 -26.26 12.53
CA PHE A 219 10.79 -26.39 12.53
C PHE A 219 10.17 -26.49 11.11
N GLU A 220 10.97 -26.38 10.05
CA GLU A 220 10.48 -26.51 8.68
C GLU A 220 10.51 -27.98 8.24
N GLY A 221 9.33 -28.58 8.08
CA GLY A 221 9.17 -29.99 7.72
C GLY A 221 7.74 -30.33 7.31
N GLY A 222 7.50 -31.61 6.96
CA GLY A 222 6.16 -32.12 6.67
C GLY A 222 5.44 -31.43 5.50
N GLY A 223 6.20 -30.90 4.53
CA GLY A 223 5.65 -30.15 3.41
C GLY A 223 5.29 -28.70 3.72
N ASN A 224 5.56 -28.19 4.93
CA ASN A 224 5.45 -26.76 5.30
C ASN A 224 6.85 -26.14 5.38
N THR A 225 7.46 -25.87 4.23
CA THR A 225 8.85 -25.39 4.11
C THR A 225 8.91 -24.09 3.32
N MET A 226 10.07 -23.42 3.36
CA MET A 226 10.42 -22.30 2.49
C MET A 226 11.82 -22.56 1.95
N ASP A 227 11.87 -23.30 0.85
CA ASP A 227 13.08 -23.64 0.12
C ASP A 227 13.29 -22.64 -1.03
N GLY A 228 14.53 -22.24 -1.28
CA GLY A 228 14.86 -21.24 -2.30
C GLY A 228 16.30 -20.76 -2.18
N GLU A 229 16.62 -19.70 -2.91
CA GLU A 229 17.94 -19.08 -2.94
C GLU A 229 17.82 -17.56 -3.06
N PHE A 230 18.86 -16.85 -2.61
CA PHE A 230 18.93 -15.40 -2.72
C PHE A 230 19.37 -14.99 -4.13
N ASN A 231 18.57 -14.18 -4.83
CA ASN A 231 18.95 -13.60 -6.11
C ASN A 231 18.53 -12.13 -6.21
N TYR A 232 19.11 -11.31 -5.33
CA TYR A 232 18.88 -9.87 -5.29
C TYR A 232 19.19 -9.12 -6.60
N PRO A 233 20.21 -9.50 -7.41
CA PRO A 233 20.41 -8.90 -8.73
C PRO A 233 19.19 -9.08 -9.65
N ASP A 234 18.62 -10.28 -9.72
CA ASP A 234 17.38 -10.55 -10.49
C ASP A 234 16.22 -9.69 -9.97
N LEU A 235 16.02 -9.64 -8.63
CA LEU A 235 14.94 -8.84 -8.05
C LEU A 235 15.09 -7.36 -8.41
N THR A 236 16.32 -6.83 -8.40
CA THR A 236 16.61 -5.42 -8.76
C THR A 236 16.25 -5.14 -10.22
N GLU A 237 16.70 -6.00 -11.14
CA GLU A 237 16.39 -5.85 -12.56
C GLU A 237 14.89 -5.90 -12.82
N ARG A 238 14.18 -6.85 -12.20
CA ARG A 238 12.73 -6.98 -12.30
C ARG A 238 12.00 -5.76 -11.74
N LEU A 239 12.40 -5.24 -10.59
CA LEU A 239 11.83 -4.00 -10.03
C LEU A 239 11.96 -2.82 -11.00
N HIS A 240 13.15 -2.60 -11.58
CA HIS A 240 13.36 -1.54 -12.57
C HIS A 240 12.45 -1.70 -13.79
N LYS A 241 12.36 -2.92 -14.34
CA LYS A 241 11.49 -3.23 -15.48
C LYS A 241 10.02 -2.96 -15.14
N LEU A 242 9.56 -3.38 -13.96
CA LEU A 242 8.17 -3.19 -13.53
C LEU A 242 7.85 -1.73 -13.27
N PHE A 243 8.74 -0.98 -12.62
CA PHE A 243 8.57 0.46 -12.40
C PHE A 243 8.40 1.18 -13.74
N LYS A 244 9.27 0.90 -14.71
CA LYS A 244 9.15 1.43 -16.07
C LYS A 244 7.82 1.04 -16.72
N ARG A 245 7.39 -0.23 -16.65
CA ARG A 245 6.11 -0.67 -17.24
C ARG A 245 4.90 0.06 -16.64
N VAL A 246 4.86 0.28 -15.32
CA VAL A 246 3.75 0.99 -14.66
C VAL A 246 3.78 2.49 -15.00
N SER A 247 4.96 3.09 -15.13
CA SER A 247 5.11 4.46 -15.64
C SER A 247 4.66 4.58 -17.10
N ASP A 248 5.09 3.66 -17.97
CA ASP A 248 4.72 3.61 -19.39
C ASP A 248 3.21 3.39 -19.56
N GLU A 249 2.57 2.58 -18.70
CA GLU A 249 1.10 2.44 -18.65
C GLU A 249 0.41 3.78 -18.42
N THR A 250 0.89 4.59 -17.45
CA THR A 250 0.33 5.93 -17.19
C THR A 250 0.50 6.86 -18.39
N GLN A 251 1.64 6.78 -19.08
CA GLN A 251 1.85 7.56 -20.31
C GLN A 251 0.91 7.12 -21.43
N SER A 252 0.65 5.81 -21.56
CA SER A 252 -0.30 5.30 -22.54
C SER A 252 -1.72 5.84 -22.34
N TRP A 253 -2.13 6.09 -21.09
CA TRP A 253 -3.43 6.71 -20.79
C TRP A 253 -3.51 8.15 -21.32
N VAL A 254 -2.43 8.91 -21.19
CA VAL A 254 -2.32 10.27 -21.73
C VAL A 254 -2.44 10.24 -23.25
N ASP A 255 -1.75 9.31 -23.91
CA ASP A 255 -1.78 9.20 -25.38
C ASP A 255 -3.17 8.75 -25.88
N LEU A 256 -3.78 7.77 -25.21
CA LEU A 256 -5.13 7.28 -25.52
C LEU A 256 -6.20 8.35 -25.26
N SER A 257 -6.03 9.20 -24.25
CA SER A 257 -6.99 10.28 -23.93
C SER A 257 -7.18 11.30 -25.06
N LYS A 258 -6.20 11.39 -25.97
CA LYS A 258 -6.23 12.27 -27.15
C LYS A 258 -6.98 11.67 -28.33
N THR A 259 -7.37 10.39 -28.22
CA THR A 259 -8.08 9.69 -29.30
C THR A 259 -9.59 9.88 -29.17
N PRO A 260 -10.35 9.73 -30.28
CA PRO A 260 -11.82 9.71 -30.26
C PRO A 260 -12.42 8.61 -29.38
N GLU A 261 -11.67 7.56 -29.05
CA GLU A 261 -12.14 6.47 -28.19
C GLU A 261 -12.48 6.96 -26.78
N TRP A 262 -11.66 7.86 -26.23
CA TRP A 262 -11.85 8.41 -24.89
C TRP A 262 -12.63 9.73 -24.89
N SER A 263 -12.65 10.44 -26.01
CA SER A 263 -13.35 11.73 -26.17
C SER A 263 -14.69 11.62 -26.90
N GLY A 264 -15.16 10.41 -27.18
CA GLY A 264 -16.44 10.15 -27.85
C GLY A 264 -17.64 10.62 -27.03
N ALA A 265 -18.73 10.96 -27.71
CA ALA A 265 -19.96 11.47 -27.09
C ALA A 265 -20.56 10.52 -26.03
N ASP A 266 -20.32 9.22 -26.16
CA ASP A 266 -20.82 8.19 -25.24
C ASP A 266 -19.90 7.95 -24.02
N CYS A 267 -18.77 8.64 -23.94
CA CYS A 267 -17.83 8.48 -22.82
C CYS A 267 -18.31 9.24 -21.58
N LEU A 268 -19.02 8.55 -20.69
CA LEU A 268 -19.52 9.12 -19.42
C LEU A 268 -18.40 9.75 -18.58
N THR A 269 -17.23 9.11 -18.53
CA THR A 269 -16.08 9.60 -17.77
C THR A 269 -15.57 10.94 -18.30
N PHE A 270 -15.54 11.12 -19.62
CA PHE A 270 -15.16 12.39 -20.25
C PHE A 270 -16.06 13.53 -19.78
N HIS A 271 -17.39 13.32 -19.88
CA HIS A 271 -18.38 14.33 -19.45
C HIS A 271 -18.34 14.57 -17.95
N ASN A 272 -18.17 13.52 -17.15
CA ASN A 272 -18.06 13.61 -15.70
C ASN A 272 -16.84 14.44 -15.28
N LEU A 273 -15.64 14.13 -15.81
CA LEU A 273 -14.43 14.87 -15.49
C LEU A 273 -14.51 16.33 -15.99
N THR A 274 -15.08 16.56 -17.17
CA THR A 274 -15.32 17.93 -17.68
C THR A 274 -16.24 18.72 -16.75
N GLY A 275 -17.34 18.10 -16.30
CA GLY A 275 -18.27 18.69 -15.35
C GLY A 275 -17.62 18.99 -14.00
N GLN A 276 -16.87 18.03 -13.43
CA GLN A 276 -16.14 18.22 -12.18
C GLN A 276 -15.10 19.35 -12.30
N PHE A 277 -14.32 19.40 -13.38
CA PHE A 277 -13.34 20.47 -13.63
C PHE A 277 -14.02 21.84 -13.66
N THR A 278 -15.09 21.96 -14.45
CA THR A 278 -15.85 23.22 -14.59
C THR A 278 -16.44 23.66 -13.25
N GLN A 279 -17.03 22.73 -12.50
CA GLN A 279 -17.63 23.01 -11.21
C GLN A 279 -16.58 23.50 -10.20
N ILE A 280 -15.44 22.81 -10.09
CA ILE A 280 -14.39 23.13 -9.11
C ILE A 280 -13.71 24.47 -9.44
N THR A 281 -13.46 24.74 -10.72
CA THR A 281 -12.85 26.01 -11.14
C THR A 281 -13.80 27.20 -10.97
N GLN A 282 -15.11 27.01 -11.10
CA GLN A 282 -16.11 28.06 -10.90
C GLN A 282 -16.48 28.29 -9.43
N SER A 283 -16.48 27.24 -8.61
CA SER A 283 -16.90 27.31 -7.20
C SER A 283 -15.93 28.09 -6.32
N LYS A 284 -14.70 28.35 -6.80
CA LYS A 284 -13.61 28.95 -6.02
C LYS A 284 -13.26 28.16 -4.75
N ASP A 285 -13.53 26.85 -4.76
CA ASP A 285 -13.30 25.97 -3.60
C ASP A 285 -11.85 25.97 -3.10
N PHE A 286 -10.91 26.26 -4.00
CA PHE A 286 -9.48 26.28 -3.70
C PHE A 286 -8.80 27.62 -3.98
N ASP A 287 -9.58 28.71 -4.03
CA ASP A 287 -9.08 30.06 -4.33
C ASP A 287 -7.93 30.46 -3.37
N GLY A 288 -6.82 30.90 -3.95
CA GLY A 288 -5.57 31.21 -3.23
C GLY A 288 -4.81 30.01 -2.65
N GLN A 289 -5.26 28.77 -2.84
CA GLN A 289 -4.58 27.55 -2.38
C GLN A 289 -3.99 26.72 -3.52
N MET A 290 -4.69 26.64 -4.65
CA MET A 290 -4.15 26.07 -5.89
C MET A 290 -4.82 26.68 -7.11
N ASP A 291 -4.07 26.71 -8.21
CA ASP A 291 -4.60 26.95 -9.54
C ASP A 291 -4.75 25.63 -10.28
N LEU A 292 -5.84 25.47 -11.02
CA LEU A 292 -6.15 24.26 -11.77
C LEU A 292 -6.24 24.57 -13.27
N GLU A 293 -5.53 23.77 -14.06
CA GLU A 293 -5.57 23.81 -15.52
C GLU A 293 -5.66 22.39 -16.10
N LEU A 294 -6.15 22.29 -17.34
CA LEU A 294 -6.00 21.07 -18.12
C LEU A 294 -4.65 21.13 -18.83
N GLU A 295 -3.92 20.02 -18.88
CA GLU A 295 -2.63 19.96 -19.60
C GLU A 295 -2.82 20.26 -21.09
N GLU A 296 -3.94 19.82 -21.67
CA GLU A 296 -4.33 20.12 -23.04
C GLU A 296 -5.79 20.59 -23.06
N ALA A 297 -6.04 21.73 -23.71
CA ALA A 297 -7.38 22.31 -23.76
C ALA A 297 -8.39 21.33 -24.38
N GLY A 298 -9.49 21.08 -23.66
CA GLY A 298 -10.53 20.13 -24.09
C GLY A 298 -10.26 18.68 -23.74
N ASN A 299 -9.11 18.34 -23.13
CA ASN A 299 -8.83 17.01 -22.61
C ASN A 299 -8.99 16.97 -21.08
N PRO A 300 -10.11 16.45 -20.55
CA PRO A 300 -10.39 16.43 -19.11
C PRO A 300 -9.67 15.29 -18.38
N TYR A 301 -8.83 14.48 -19.04
CA TYR A 301 -8.14 13.35 -18.42
C TYR A 301 -6.78 13.69 -17.81
N VAL A 302 -6.23 14.88 -18.08
CA VAL A 302 -4.95 15.28 -17.53
C VAL A 302 -5.04 16.67 -16.93
N TRP A 303 -4.99 16.74 -15.61
CA TRP A 303 -5.08 17.98 -14.86
C TRP A 303 -3.70 18.33 -14.31
N VAL A 304 -3.41 19.63 -14.29
CA VAL A 304 -2.24 20.17 -13.61
C VAL A 304 -2.75 21.13 -12.54
N ALA A 305 -2.34 20.85 -11.30
CA ALA A 305 -2.60 21.70 -10.16
C ALA A 305 -1.30 22.39 -9.75
N THR A 306 -1.29 23.72 -9.71
CA THR A 306 -0.20 24.49 -9.10
C THR A 306 -0.60 24.82 -7.69
N VAL A 307 -0.03 24.10 -6.72
CA VAL A 307 -0.36 24.25 -5.30
C VAL A 307 0.55 25.30 -4.66
N PHE A 308 -0.05 26.24 -3.92
CA PHE A 308 0.66 27.28 -3.20
C PHE A 308 0.92 26.86 -1.76
N GLY A 309 2.15 27.02 -1.32
CA GLY A 309 2.55 26.76 0.06
C GLY A 309 1.80 27.66 1.05
N ARG A 310 1.15 27.04 2.04
CA ARG A 310 0.28 27.75 2.98
C ARG A 310 1.07 28.66 3.92
N PRO A 311 0.51 29.83 4.31
CA PRO A 311 1.11 30.68 5.33
C PRO A 311 1.37 29.92 6.62
N SER A 312 2.46 30.27 7.32
CA SER A 312 2.87 29.65 8.58
C SER A 312 3.17 28.15 8.49
N THR A 313 3.55 27.66 7.31
CA THR A 313 4.08 26.31 7.12
C THR A 313 5.51 26.36 6.60
N ASN A 314 6.23 25.24 6.67
CA ASN A 314 7.57 25.16 6.08
C ASN A 314 7.58 25.30 4.54
N TYR A 315 6.42 25.30 3.89
CA TYR A 315 6.28 25.41 2.44
C TYR A 315 5.86 26.81 1.97
N GLU A 316 5.64 27.75 2.89
CA GLU A 316 5.18 29.12 2.60
C GLU A 316 5.97 29.76 1.45
N GLY A 317 5.25 30.37 0.50
CA GLY A 317 5.82 31.03 -0.67
C GLY A 317 6.26 30.09 -1.80
N GLY A 318 6.28 28.77 -1.58
CA GLY A 318 6.54 27.78 -2.63
C GLY A 318 5.36 27.59 -3.58
N MET A 319 5.67 27.18 -4.82
CA MET A 319 4.72 26.79 -5.86
C MET A 319 5.05 25.37 -6.30
N PHE A 320 4.07 24.46 -6.29
CA PHE A 320 4.34 23.04 -6.59
C PHE A 320 3.37 22.54 -7.65
N ARG A 321 3.90 22.15 -8.82
CA ARG A 321 3.09 21.53 -9.88
C ARG A 321 2.85 20.06 -9.57
N VAL A 322 1.59 19.68 -9.53
CA VAL A 322 1.10 18.32 -9.34
C VAL A 322 0.28 17.94 -10.56
N ARG A 323 0.65 16.84 -11.20
CA ARG A 323 -0.04 16.30 -12.37
C ARG A 323 -0.95 15.15 -11.95
N LEU A 324 -2.20 15.17 -12.38
CA LEU A 324 -3.18 14.10 -12.17
C LEU A 324 -3.60 13.53 -13.52
N VAL A 325 -3.37 12.24 -13.74
CA VAL A 325 -3.76 11.52 -14.95
C VAL A 325 -4.88 10.54 -14.63
N PHE A 326 -6.02 10.69 -15.31
CA PHE A 326 -7.22 9.88 -15.15
C PHE A 326 -7.33 8.85 -16.27
N HIS A 327 -7.75 7.62 -15.94
CA HIS A 327 -8.12 6.60 -16.92
C HIS A 327 -9.58 6.74 -17.35
N LYS A 328 -9.97 6.25 -18.53
CA LYS A 328 -11.38 6.21 -18.97
C LYS A 328 -12.32 5.42 -18.05
N ASP A 329 -11.79 4.49 -17.27
CA ASP A 329 -12.53 3.69 -16.28
C ASP A 329 -12.53 4.33 -14.88
N PHE A 330 -12.08 5.60 -14.72
CA PHE A 330 -12.22 6.32 -13.45
C PHE A 330 -13.70 6.37 -13.04
N PRO A 331 -14.07 6.05 -11.78
CA PRO A 331 -13.20 5.87 -10.60
C PRO A 331 -12.81 4.43 -10.26
N ALA A 332 -13.15 3.44 -11.10
CA ALA A 332 -12.72 2.06 -10.87
C ALA A 332 -11.19 1.93 -10.91
N LEU A 333 -10.52 2.78 -11.70
CA LEU A 333 -9.08 3.01 -11.63
C LEU A 333 -8.82 4.40 -11.05
N ARG A 334 -7.94 4.47 -10.05
CA ARG A 334 -7.58 5.73 -9.40
C ARG A 334 -6.71 6.62 -10.28
N PRO A 335 -6.75 7.94 -10.11
CA PRO A 335 -5.84 8.82 -10.81
C PRO A 335 -4.38 8.54 -10.43
N ARG A 336 -3.49 8.68 -11.41
CA ARG A 336 -2.04 8.66 -11.20
C ARG A 336 -1.60 10.09 -10.90
N VAL A 337 -1.15 10.32 -9.67
CA VAL A 337 -0.75 11.64 -9.18
C VAL A 337 0.77 11.69 -9.07
N THR A 338 1.37 12.77 -9.56
CA THR A 338 2.82 12.97 -9.50
C THR A 338 3.15 14.44 -9.28
N PHE A 339 3.99 14.71 -8.28
CA PHE A 339 4.64 15.99 -8.11
C PHE A 339 5.70 16.16 -9.21
N VAL A 340 5.44 17.09 -10.13
CA VAL A 340 6.37 17.46 -11.20
C VAL A 340 7.48 18.33 -10.63
N THR A 341 7.12 19.23 -9.71
CA THR A 341 8.09 19.98 -8.90
C THR A 341 8.58 19.11 -7.75
N PRO A 342 9.90 19.00 -7.51
CA PRO A 342 10.42 18.27 -6.35
C PRO A 342 9.76 18.74 -5.04
N PHE A 343 9.33 17.79 -4.22
CA PHE A 343 8.63 18.08 -2.96
C PHE A 343 9.22 17.28 -1.80
N TYR A 344 9.97 17.96 -0.93
CA TYR A 344 10.61 17.36 0.23
C TYR A 344 9.60 17.16 1.35
N HIS A 345 8.97 16.00 1.40
CA HIS A 345 7.91 15.68 2.37
C HIS A 345 8.00 14.20 2.80
N PRO A 346 7.69 13.83 4.07
CA PRO A 346 7.74 12.44 4.53
C PRO A 346 6.86 11.49 3.71
N ASN A 347 5.68 11.96 3.28
CA ASN A 347 4.69 11.18 2.53
C ASN A 347 4.82 11.25 1.00
N VAL A 348 5.90 11.82 0.44
CA VAL A 348 6.10 11.89 -1.01
C VAL A 348 7.43 11.25 -1.38
N SER A 349 7.41 10.34 -2.35
CA SER A 349 8.61 9.64 -2.78
C SER A 349 9.57 10.58 -3.54
N GLN A 350 10.83 10.16 -3.68
CA GLN A 350 11.81 10.90 -4.49
C GLN A 350 11.42 10.96 -5.98
N ASP A 351 10.56 10.05 -6.44
CA ASP A 351 9.99 10.03 -7.79
C ASP A 351 8.73 10.90 -7.92
N GLY A 352 8.40 11.68 -6.89
CA GLY A 352 7.25 12.59 -6.86
C GLY A 352 5.91 11.89 -6.65
N ILE A 353 5.88 10.60 -6.28
CA ILE A 353 4.63 9.87 -6.06
C ILE A 353 4.17 10.11 -4.61
N PRO A 354 2.99 10.72 -4.38
CA PRO A 354 2.50 10.95 -3.04
C PRO A 354 1.74 9.75 -2.49
N TRP A 355 1.92 9.50 -1.19
CA TRP A 355 0.95 8.74 -0.42
C TRP A 355 -0.17 9.66 0.02
N TYR A 356 -1.39 9.44 -0.47
CA TYR A 356 -2.58 10.16 -0.03
C TYR A 356 -3.83 9.26 -0.08
N ARG A 357 -4.89 9.70 0.62
CA ARG A 357 -6.20 9.02 0.64
C ARG A 357 -7.30 10.02 0.37
N ALA A 358 -7.99 9.85 -0.76
CA ALA A 358 -9.22 10.57 -1.06
C ALA A 358 -10.36 10.03 -0.19
N GLN A 359 -11.23 10.91 0.31
CA GLN A 359 -12.42 10.49 1.06
C GLN A 359 -13.43 9.78 0.16
N ARG A 360 -13.51 10.19 -1.12
CA ARG A 360 -14.38 9.62 -2.13
C ARG A 360 -13.64 9.48 -3.45
N MET A 361 -13.43 8.25 -3.91
CA MET A 361 -12.64 7.99 -5.11
C MET A 361 -13.28 8.51 -6.40
N ASP A 362 -14.60 8.74 -6.41
CA ASP A 362 -15.36 9.28 -7.54
C ASP A 362 -15.37 10.81 -7.63
N ASP A 363 -14.92 11.49 -6.56
CA ASP A 363 -14.95 12.95 -6.45
C ASP A 363 -13.53 13.52 -6.47
N VAL A 364 -13.18 14.15 -7.59
CA VAL A 364 -11.86 14.77 -7.83
C VAL A 364 -11.55 15.85 -6.80
N LYS A 365 -12.56 16.55 -6.26
CA LYS A 365 -12.37 17.55 -5.21
C LYS A 365 -11.74 16.92 -3.96
N THR A 366 -12.12 15.69 -3.62
CA THR A 366 -11.54 15.02 -2.43
C THR A 366 -10.11 14.53 -2.66
N HIS A 367 -9.73 14.23 -3.91
CA HIS A 367 -8.33 13.97 -4.25
C HIS A 367 -7.49 15.26 -4.11
N LEU A 368 -7.96 16.39 -4.63
CA LEU A 368 -7.29 17.69 -4.52
C LEU A 368 -7.17 18.15 -3.06
N ALA A 369 -8.21 17.99 -2.26
CA ALA A 369 -8.19 18.30 -0.83
C ALA A 369 -7.18 17.42 -0.06
N ALA A 370 -7.07 16.14 -0.42
CA ALA A 370 -6.08 15.24 0.18
C ALA A 370 -4.65 15.60 -0.24
N ILE A 371 -4.41 16.04 -1.48
CA ILE A 371 -3.10 16.56 -1.92
C ILE A 371 -2.75 17.84 -1.15
N LEU A 372 -3.69 18.77 -0.99
CA LEU A 372 -3.50 19.98 -0.18
C LEU A 372 -3.15 19.67 1.27
N SER A 373 -3.69 18.58 1.82
CA SER A 373 -3.41 18.19 3.20
C SER A 373 -1.94 17.80 3.43
N LEU A 374 -1.17 17.52 2.37
CA LEU A 374 0.28 17.29 2.46
C LEU A 374 1.07 18.58 2.72
N PHE A 375 0.48 19.76 2.50
CA PHE A 375 1.13 21.06 2.73
C PHE A 375 0.91 21.55 4.16
N THR A 376 1.13 20.65 5.12
CA THR A 376 1.02 20.88 6.56
C THR A 376 2.35 20.61 7.25
N ASP A 377 2.52 21.14 8.46
CA ASP A 377 3.68 20.84 9.33
C ASP A 377 3.46 19.61 10.23
N ASP A 378 2.28 18.98 10.14
CA ASP A 378 1.91 17.78 10.89
C ASP A 378 1.59 16.60 9.94
N PRO A 379 2.61 16.00 9.30
CA PRO A 379 2.41 14.88 8.40
C PRO A 379 1.95 13.62 9.14
N SER A 380 1.41 12.65 8.39
CA SER A 380 0.91 11.39 8.95
C SER A 380 1.99 10.68 9.78
N THR A 381 1.63 10.29 11.01
CA THR A 381 2.51 9.54 11.93
C THR A 381 2.62 8.05 11.57
N ASP A 382 1.76 7.55 10.67
CA ASP A 382 1.77 6.16 10.24
C ASP A 382 3.02 5.86 9.39
N PRO A 383 3.94 4.99 9.85
CA PRO A 383 5.20 4.71 9.17
C PRO A 383 5.05 4.14 7.76
N THR A 384 3.96 3.44 7.45
CA THR A 384 3.74 2.90 6.09
C THR A 384 3.59 4.03 5.07
N THR A 385 3.18 5.22 5.51
CA THR A 385 2.96 6.37 4.65
C THR A 385 4.26 7.13 4.38
N HIS A 386 5.36 6.80 5.06
CA HIS A 386 6.65 7.50 4.97
C HIS A 386 7.45 7.04 3.74
N LEU A 387 7.19 7.68 2.60
CA LEU A 387 7.85 7.40 1.31
C LEU A 387 9.25 8.03 1.20
N ASN A 388 9.55 9.02 2.03
CA ASN A 388 10.88 9.62 2.17
C ASN A 388 11.40 9.39 3.60
N PRO A 389 12.17 8.32 3.84
CA PRO A 389 12.67 7.97 5.18
C PRO A 389 13.49 9.07 5.83
N GLU A 390 14.27 9.82 5.05
CA GLU A 390 15.12 10.88 5.61
C GLU A 390 14.27 12.07 6.08
N ALA A 391 13.28 12.47 5.27
CA ALA A 391 12.32 13.48 5.69
C ALA A 391 11.52 13.03 6.91
N ALA A 392 11.04 11.78 6.93
CA ALA A 392 10.30 11.22 8.07
C ALA A 392 11.16 11.17 9.34
N ARG A 393 12.40 10.66 9.24
CA ARG A 393 13.35 10.59 10.36
C ARG A 393 13.57 11.96 10.98
N LEU A 394 13.78 13.00 10.17
CA LEU A 394 13.98 14.36 10.66
C LEU A 394 12.68 14.97 11.21
N CYS A 395 11.54 14.74 10.56
CA CYS A 395 10.25 15.29 10.95
C CYS A 395 9.75 14.75 12.30
N PHE A 396 9.99 13.47 12.59
CA PHE A 396 9.58 12.81 13.84
C PHE A 396 10.71 12.68 14.86
N ALA A 397 11.87 13.31 14.62
CA ALA A 397 12.97 13.39 15.57
C ALA A 397 12.71 14.42 16.68
N ASP A 398 13.76 14.69 17.47
CA ASP A 398 13.76 15.72 18.49
C ASP A 398 13.64 17.15 17.91
N LYS A 399 13.82 18.16 18.77
CA LYS A 399 13.69 19.57 18.40
C LYS A 399 14.67 19.97 17.28
N ASP A 400 15.89 19.43 17.28
CA ASP A 400 16.91 19.81 16.31
C ASP A 400 16.70 19.10 14.98
N GLY A 401 16.28 17.83 15.00
CA GLY A 401 15.84 17.12 13.79
C GLY A 401 14.66 17.82 13.11
N ARG A 402 13.65 18.25 13.87
CA ARG A 402 12.51 19.02 13.31
C ARG A 402 12.91 20.36 12.73
N ARG A 403 13.88 21.04 13.34
CA ARG A 403 14.47 22.28 12.78
C ARG A 403 15.19 22.02 11.47
N GLU A 404 15.92 20.91 11.36
CA GLU A 404 16.58 20.50 10.12
C GLU A 404 15.58 20.12 9.03
N PHE A 405 14.53 19.36 9.36
CA PHE A 405 13.41 19.10 8.46
C PHE A 405 12.84 20.41 7.90
N GLY A 406 12.48 21.36 8.77
CA GLY A 406 11.93 22.65 8.35
C GLY A 406 12.88 23.47 7.49
N ARG A 407 14.20 23.40 7.73
CA ARG A 407 15.21 24.03 6.86
C ARG A 407 15.23 23.39 5.47
N ASN A 408 15.15 22.06 5.39
CA ASN A 408 15.13 21.33 4.12
C ASN A 408 13.85 21.60 3.33
N ALA A 409 12.69 21.61 4.00
CA ALA A 409 11.40 21.91 3.41
C ALA A 409 11.32 23.36 2.88
N ARG A 410 11.77 24.37 3.65
CA ARG A 410 11.83 25.76 3.18
C ARG A 410 12.74 25.93 1.97
N ARG A 411 13.93 25.32 2.00
CA ARG A 411 14.84 25.31 0.83
C ARG A 411 14.19 24.64 -0.39
N CYS A 412 13.37 23.61 -0.19
CA CYS A 412 12.61 22.98 -1.26
C CYS A 412 11.55 23.95 -1.82
N ALA A 413 10.84 24.68 -0.95
CA ALA A 413 9.87 25.69 -1.34
C ALA A 413 10.51 26.87 -2.09
N ASP A 414 11.64 27.39 -1.62
CA ASP A 414 12.37 28.48 -2.30
C ASP A 414 12.78 28.09 -3.72
N ARG A 415 13.18 26.83 -3.93
CA ARG A 415 13.61 26.31 -5.24
C ARG A 415 12.44 25.86 -6.13
N SER A 416 11.24 25.76 -5.59
CA SER A 416 10.08 25.23 -6.32
C SER A 416 9.69 26.11 -7.52
N VAL A 417 9.97 27.42 -7.43
CA VAL A 417 9.77 28.41 -8.51
C VAL A 417 10.70 28.20 -9.71
N GLU A 418 11.81 27.47 -9.56
CA GLU A 418 12.71 27.09 -10.67
C GLU A 418 12.03 26.13 -11.67
N TYR A 419 10.88 25.55 -11.29
CA TYR A 419 10.15 24.51 -12.03
C TYR A 419 8.78 24.99 -12.57
N MET A 420 8.49 26.28 -12.44
CA MET A 420 7.31 26.92 -13.04
C MET A 420 7.67 27.43 -14.43
#